data_AF-K5VBX5-F1
#
_entry.id   AF-K5VBX5-F1
#
_cell.length_a   1.000
_cell.length_b   1.000
_cell.length_c   1.000
_cell.angle_alpha   90.00
_cell.angle_beta   90.00
_cell.angle_gamma   90.00
#
_symmetry.space_group_name_H-M   'P 1'
#
loop_
_entity.id
_entity.type
_entity.pdbx_description
1 polymer ?
#
loop_
_entity_poly.entity_id
_entity_poly.type
_entity_poly.pdbx_seq_one_letter_code
_entity_poly.pdbx_strand_id
1 'polypeptide(L)'
;MHHDDGNYADAGTFQPWRFYREVDECGGEANAQSMTTTTTTYLSFGHGKTACPGRFFAALELKMITANLLLNYDVKLEGDSTEIPPVSWYIASRVPNMKANVLFRRRQKD
;
A
#
# COMPACT_ATOMS: atom_id res chain seq x y z
N MET A 1 -3.34 13.56 -9.01
CA MET A 1 -2.75 12.42 -9.73
C MET A 1 -3.13 11.08 -9.11
N HIS A 2 -2.67 10.71 -7.90
CA HIS A 2 -3.08 9.41 -7.31
C HIS A 2 -4.56 9.36 -6.91
N HIS A 3 -5.14 10.51 -6.56
CA HIS A 3 -6.56 10.69 -6.24
C HIS A 3 -7.33 11.36 -7.38
N ASP A 4 -6.87 11.20 -8.62
CA ASP A 4 -7.52 11.76 -9.81
C ASP A 4 -8.23 10.65 -10.57
N ASP A 5 -9.55 10.76 -10.67
CA ASP A 5 -10.41 9.76 -11.32
C ASP A 5 -10.14 9.60 -12.82
N GLY A 6 -9.49 10.58 -13.45
CA GLY A 6 -9.02 10.47 -14.83
C GLY A 6 -7.85 9.49 -15.01
N ASN A 7 -7.13 9.17 -13.93
CA ASN A 7 -6.05 8.17 -13.94
C ASN A 7 -6.50 6.84 -13.33
N TYR A 8 -7.36 6.87 -12.31
CA TYR A 8 -7.81 5.68 -11.59
C TYR A 8 -9.31 5.77 -11.29
N ALA A 9 -10.14 4.88 -11.84
CA ALA A 9 -11.57 4.88 -11.52
C ALA A 9 -11.82 4.73 -9.99
N ASP A 10 -12.64 5.58 -9.39
CA ASP A 10 -12.84 5.65 -7.93
C ASP A 10 -11.51 5.84 -7.15
N ALA A 11 -10.70 6.84 -7.52
CA ALA A 11 -9.36 7.07 -6.97
C ALA A 11 -9.35 7.42 -5.47
N GLY A 12 -10.49 7.85 -4.93
CA GLY A 12 -10.68 8.08 -3.50
C GLY A 12 -10.86 6.80 -2.66
N THR A 13 -11.12 5.66 -3.31
CA THR A 13 -11.51 4.41 -2.65
C THR A 13 -10.40 3.37 -2.73
N PHE A 14 -10.18 2.64 -1.62
CA PHE A 14 -9.25 1.53 -1.60
C PHE A 14 -9.81 0.34 -2.41
N GLN A 15 -9.19 0.06 -3.56
CA GLN A 15 -9.55 -1.05 -4.44
C GLN A 15 -8.42 -2.10 -4.40
N PRO A 16 -8.55 -3.20 -3.63
CA PRO A 16 -7.45 -4.14 -3.38
C PRO A 16 -6.93 -4.84 -4.65
N TRP A 17 -7.76 -4.92 -5.70
CA TRP A 17 -7.44 -5.64 -6.93
C TRP A 17 -7.12 -4.73 -8.13
N ARG A 18 -7.10 -3.41 -7.96
CA ARG A 18 -6.94 -2.45 -9.08
C ARG A 18 -5.75 -2.79 -9.98
N PHE A 19 -4.57 -2.91 -9.39
CA PHE A 19 -3.34 -3.19 -10.12
C PHE A 19 -3.18 -4.66 -10.54
N TYR A 20 -3.99 -5.56 -9.98
CA TYR A 20 -4.05 -6.95 -10.46
C TYR A 20 -4.85 -7.04 -11.76
N ARG A 21 -6.02 -6.36 -11.83
CA ARG A 21 -6.87 -6.33 -13.02
C ARG A 21 -6.18 -5.65 -14.20
N GLU A 22 -5.46 -4.57 -13.95
CA GLU A 22 -4.68 -3.88 -14.99
C GLU A 22 -3.64 -4.80 -15.65
N VAL A 23 -3.04 -5.75 -14.91
CA VAL A 23 -2.09 -6.72 -15.49
C VAL A 23 -2.78 -7.74 -16.40
N ASP A 24 -3.99 -8.18 -16.02
CA ASP A 24 -4.81 -9.10 -16.82
C ASP A 24 -5.26 -8.42 -18.13
N GLU A 25 -5.69 -7.17 -18.05
CA GLU A 25 -6.10 -6.35 -19.19
C GLU A 25 -4.93 -5.99 -20.13
N CYS A 26 -3.71 -5.84 -19.59
CA CYS A 26 -2.49 -5.61 -20.38
C CYS A 26 -1.85 -6.89 -20.96
N GLY A 27 -2.55 -8.03 -20.97
CA GLY A 27 -2.06 -9.26 -21.59
C GLY A 27 -0.95 -9.96 -20.79
N GLY A 28 -0.87 -9.75 -19.48
CA GLY A 28 -0.01 -10.54 -18.59
C GLY A 28 1.45 -10.11 -18.54
N GLU A 29 1.80 -8.88 -18.95
CA GLU A 29 3.14 -8.34 -18.69
C GLU A 29 3.36 -8.15 -17.18
N ALA A 30 3.90 -9.18 -16.52
CA ALA A 30 4.08 -9.27 -15.07
C ALA A 30 4.91 -8.14 -14.44
N ASN A 31 5.64 -7.36 -15.25
CA ASN A 31 6.46 -6.24 -14.82
C ASN A 31 5.81 -4.86 -14.99
N ALA A 32 4.68 -4.74 -15.70
CA ALA A 32 4.09 -3.44 -16.01
C ALA A 32 3.57 -2.70 -14.76
N GLN A 33 3.23 -3.43 -13.70
CA GLN A 33 2.59 -2.90 -12.49
C GLN A 33 3.15 -3.54 -11.20
N SER A 34 4.46 -3.84 -11.16
CA SER A 34 5.12 -4.24 -9.90
C SER A 34 5.07 -3.10 -8.88
N MET A 35 5.09 -3.41 -7.58
CA MET A 35 5.12 -2.44 -6.46
C MET A 35 6.24 -1.37 -6.59
N THR A 36 7.31 -1.69 -7.33
CA THR A 36 8.47 -0.80 -7.55
C THR A 36 8.40 -0.02 -8.87
N THR A 37 7.37 -0.25 -9.66
CA THR A 37 7.16 0.44 -10.94
C THR A 37 6.68 1.85 -10.67
N THR A 38 7.21 2.79 -11.44
CA THR A 38 6.83 4.20 -11.37
C THR A 38 6.45 4.64 -12.76
N THR A 39 5.44 5.48 -12.88
CA THR A 39 4.98 6.04 -14.14
C THR A 39 4.77 7.52 -13.95
N THR A 40 4.40 8.23 -15.02
CA THR A 40 3.98 9.62 -14.87
C THR A 40 2.75 9.74 -13.98
N THR A 41 1.86 8.74 -13.93
CA THR A 41 0.62 8.71 -13.12
C THR A 41 0.76 8.09 -11.73
N TYR A 42 1.79 7.27 -11.52
CA TYR A 42 2.10 6.59 -10.26
C TYR A 42 3.49 6.96 -9.74
N LEU A 43 3.52 7.74 -8.66
CA LEU A 43 4.68 8.53 -8.20
C LEU A 43 5.09 8.22 -6.75
N SER A 44 4.69 7.08 -6.18
CA SER A 44 4.97 6.72 -4.79
C SER A 44 6.47 6.67 -4.45
N PHE A 45 7.32 6.49 -5.47
CA PHE A 45 8.77 6.54 -5.36
C PHE A 45 9.41 7.65 -6.22
N GLY A 46 8.65 8.66 -6.68
CA GLY A 46 9.09 9.55 -7.75
C GLY A 46 9.12 8.86 -9.12
N HIS A 47 9.69 9.48 -10.15
CA HIS A 47 9.78 8.90 -11.49
C HIS A 47 11.00 9.42 -12.28
N GLY A 48 11.48 8.65 -13.26
CA GLY A 48 12.62 9.00 -14.10
C GLY A 48 13.94 9.06 -13.31
N LYS A 49 14.78 10.08 -13.58
CA LYS A 49 16.11 10.22 -12.97
C LYS A 49 16.07 10.45 -11.45
N THR A 50 14.93 10.90 -10.92
CA THR A 50 14.72 11.16 -9.49
C THR A 50 13.92 10.07 -8.80
N ALA A 51 13.65 8.94 -9.48
CA ALA A 51 13.02 7.80 -8.85
C ALA A 51 13.90 7.29 -7.70
N CYS A 52 13.27 7.02 -6.56
CA CYS A 52 13.92 6.55 -5.35
C CYS A 52 14.70 5.26 -5.65
N PRO A 53 16.03 5.25 -5.42
CA PRO A 53 16.84 4.05 -5.63
C PRO A 53 16.50 2.95 -4.62
N GLY A 54 16.02 3.32 -3.42
CA GLY A 54 15.64 2.39 -2.35
C GLY A 54 14.31 1.67 -2.55
N ARG A 55 13.56 1.92 -3.64
CA ARG A 55 12.21 1.35 -3.85
C ARG A 55 12.17 -0.18 -3.83
N PHE A 56 13.21 -0.84 -4.33
CA PHE A 56 13.30 -2.30 -4.34
C PHE A 56 13.49 -2.88 -2.94
N PHE A 57 14.35 -2.23 -2.16
CA PHE A 57 14.58 -2.60 -0.77
C PHE A 57 13.32 -2.37 0.07
N ALA A 58 12.69 -1.19 -0.05
CA ALA A 58 11.44 -0.88 0.64
C ALA A 58 10.32 -1.88 0.29
N ALA A 59 10.18 -2.24 -0.99
CA ALA A 59 9.20 -3.24 -1.41
C ALA A 59 9.47 -4.63 -0.82
N LEU A 60 10.74 -5.03 -0.69
CA LEU A 60 11.12 -6.27 -0.04
C LEU A 60 10.77 -6.25 1.46
N GLU A 61 11.16 -5.20 2.19
CA GLU A 61 10.85 -5.05 3.61
C GLU A 61 9.35 -5.06 3.86
N LEU A 62 8.57 -4.30 3.09
CA LEU A 62 7.12 -4.25 3.23
C LEU A 62 6.46 -5.62 2.99
N LYS A 63 6.93 -6.37 1.99
CA LYS A 63 6.46 -7.75 1.77
C LYS A 63 6.79 -8.66 2.94
N MET A 64 8.01 -8.60 3.47
CA MET A 64 8.42 -9.42 4.62
C MET A 64 7.63 -9.09 5.88
N ILE A 65 7.46 -7.81 6.19
CA ILE A 65 6.67 -7.34 7.34
C ILE A 65 5.22 -7.81 7.20
N THR A 66 4.61 -7.59 6.03
CA THR A 66 3.21 -7.96 5.76
C THR A 66 3.02 -9.47 5.86
N ALA A 67 3.88 -10.28 5.24
CA ALA A 67 3.82 -11.73 5.32
C ALA A 67 3.97 -12.21 6.77
N ASN A 68 4.90 -11.64 7.54
CA ASN A 68 5.08 -11.98 8.95
C ASN A 68 3.85 -11.65 9.80
N LEU A 69 3.23 -10.49 9.57
CA LEU A 69 1.99 -10.10 10.25
C LEU A 69 0.85 -11.06 9.90
N LEU A 70 0.62 -11.31 8.60
CA LEU A 70 -0.47 -12.16 8.12
C LEU A 70 -0.34 -13.62 8.56
N LEU A 71 0.87 -14.16 8.66
CA LEU A 71 1.09 -15.56 9.03
C LEU A 71 1.07 -15.78 10.55
N ASN A 72 1.60 -14.82 11.32
CA ASN A 72 1.90 -15.05 12.74
C ASN A 72 1.01 -14.26 13.71
N TYR A 73 0.18 -13.32 13.24
CA TYR A 73 -0.60 -12.44 14.12
C TYR A 73 -2.06 -12.30 13.69
N ASP A 74 -2.94 -12.19 14.67
CA ASP A 74 -4.25 -11.57 14.52
C ASP A 74 -4.10 -10.07 14.83
N VAL A 75 -4.63 -9.24 13.94
CA VAL A 75 -4.54 -7.78 14.02
C VAL A 75 -5.92 -7.18 13.97
N LYS A 76 -6.22 -6.25 14.87
CA LYS A 76 -7.47 -5.49 14.88
C LYS A 76 -7.29 -4.09 15.42
N LEU A 77 -8.23 -3.21 15.12
CA LEU A 77 -8.32 -1.92 15.79
C LEU A 77 -8.95 -2.09 17.18
N GLU A 78 -8.62 -1.17 18.08
CA GLU A 78 -9.27 -1.09 19.38
C GLU A 78 -10.80 -0.95 19.24
N GLY A 79 -11.53 -1.63 20.12
CA GLY A 79 -12.99 -1.65 20.08
C GLY A 79 -13.60 -2.38 18.89
N ASP A 80 -12.84 -3.23 18.19
CA ASP A 80 -13.29 -3.94 16.98
C ASP A 80 -13.72 -3.01 15.84
N SER A 81 -13.18 -1.78 15.82
CA SER A 81 -13.46 -0.79 14.77
C SER A 81 -13.02 -1.28 13.39
N THR A 82 -13.82 -0.99 12.38
CA THR A 82 -13.50 -1.17 10.95
C THR A 82 -13.19 0.14 10.25
N GLU A 83 -13.34 1.27 10.96
CA GLU A 83 -13.11 2.61 10.41
C GLU A 83 -11.63 2.95 10.37
N ILE A 84 -11.17 3.47 9.23
CA ILE A 84 -9.78 3.91 9.07
C ILE A 84 -9.56 5.16 9.94
N PRO A 85 -8.61 5.14 10.89
CA PRO A 85 -8.34 6.31 11.72
C PRO A 85 -7.95 7.53 10.87
N PRO A 86 -8.42 8.75 11.23
CA PRO A 86 -8.11 9.96 10.49
C PRO A 86 -6.59 10.18 10.36
N VAL A 87 -6.12 10.29 9.12
CA VAL A 87 -4.71 10.57 8.82
C VAL A 87 -4.40 12.05 9.06
N SER A 88 -3.13 12.36 9.30
CA SER A 88 -2.62 13.73 9.30
C SER A 88 -1.68 13.94 8.12
N TRP A 89 -1.59 15.17 7.64
CA TRP A 89 -0.61 15.55 6.63
C TRP A 89 0.59 16.18 7.31
N TYR A 90 1.79 15.68 6.97
CA TYR A 90 3.05 16.30 7.35
C TYR A 90 3.83 16.58 6.08
N ILE A 91 3.89 17.85 5.70
CA ILE A 91 4.45 18.30 4.41
C ILE A 91 3.74 17.57 3.26
N ALA A 92 4.44 16.70 2.53
CA ALA A 92 3.92 15.94 1.41
C ALA A 92 3.53 14.50 1.79
N SER A 93 3.72 14.11 3.05
CA SER A 93 3.50 12.74 3.52
C SER A 93 2.18 12.62 4.27
N ARG A 94 1.39 11.60 3.91
CA ARG A 94 0.26 11.15 4.73
C ARG A 94 0.82 10.33 5.88
N VAL A 95 0.58 10.78 7.10
CA VAL A 95 1.04 10.13 8.34
C VAL A 95 -0.14 9.45 9.01
N PRO A 96 0.01 8.21 9.50
CA PRO A 96 -1.04 7.53 10.24
C PRO A 96 -1.41 8.31 11.51
N ASN A 97 -2.60 8.02 12.04
CA ASN A 97 -3.01 8.58 13.32
C ASN A 97 -2.12 8.04 14.45
N MET A 98 -1.26 8.89 15.01
CA MET A 98 -0.31 8.50 16.06
C MET A 98 -0.94 8.20 17.43
N LYS A 99 -2.27 8.39 17.56
CA LYS A 99 -3.04 8.06 18.78
C LYS A 99 -3.92 6.82 18.62
N ALA A 100 -4.05 6.30 17.40
CA ALA A 100 -4.86 5.11 17.17
C ALA A 100 -4.13 3.86 17.67
N ASN A 101 -4.86 3.02 18.40
CA ASN A 101 -4.33 1.75 18.90
C ASN A 101 -4.61 0.62 17.91
N VAL A 102 -3.55 -0.14 17.60
CA VAL A 102 -3.64 -1.39 16.83
C VAL A 102 -3.26 -2.53 17.76
N LEU A 103 -4.16 -3.50 17.91
CA LEU A 103 -4.00 -4.64 18.80
C LEU A 103 -3.44 -5.81 18.02
N PHE A 104 -2.38 -6.42 18.54
CA PHE A 104 -1.71 -7.59 17.96
C PHE A 104 -1.78 -8.77 18.92
N ARG A 105 -2.18 -9.93 18.41
CA ARG A 105 -2.09 -11.21 19.14
C ARG A 105 -1.32 -12.21 18.31
N ARG A 106 -0.24 -12.77 18.86
CA ARG A 106 0.49 -13.85 18.19
C ARG A 106 -0.39 -15.10 18.08
N ARG A 107 -0.48 -15.68 16.89
CA ARG A 107 -1.14 -16.97 16.65
C ARG A 107 -0.30 -18.09 17.26
N GLN A 108 -0.96 -19.02 17.95
CA GLN A 108 -0.30 -20.26 18.33
C GLN A 108 -0.07 -21.09 17.06
N LYS A 109 1.12 -21.68 16.95
CA LYS A 109 1.38 -22.71 15.96
C LYS A 109 0.99 -24.01 16.65
N ASP A 110 0.03 -24.73 16.06
CA ASP A 110 -0.23 -26.13 16.43
C ASP A 110 1.03 -26.98 16.24
#